data_AF-A0A0P7KNF8-F1
#
_entry.id   AF-A0A0P7KNF8-F1
#
_cell.length_a   1.000
_cell.length_b   1.000
_cell.length_c   1.000
_cell.angle_alpha   90.00
_cell.angle_beta   90.00
_cell.angle_gamma   90.00
#
_symmetry.space_group_name_H-M   'P 1'
#
loop_
_entity.id
_entity.type
_entity.pdbx_description
1 polymer ?
#
loop_
_entity_poly.entity_id
_entity_poly.type
_entity_poly.pdbx_seq_one_letter_code
_entity_poly.pdbx_strand_id
1 'polypeptide(L)' 'MGIPPETFENAKNAAGAQKASCATFIMLQLGKRTRDFGAYFHSITLGQRQNQFDPLALIKRLSNTHERTV' A
#
# COMPACT_ATOMS: atom_id res chain seq x y z
N MET A 1 -7.75 -12.62 -6.69
CA MET A 1 -6.94 -11.38 -6.76
C MET A 1 -7.18 -10.61 -5.48
N GLY A 2 -6.12 -10.33 -4.72
CA GLY A 2 -6.18 -9.71 -3.39
C GLY A 2 -4.82 -9.90 -2.69
N ILE A 3 -4.68 -9.38 -1.48
CA ILE A 3 -3.48 -9.65 -0.68
C ILE A 3 -3.71 -10.98 0.05
N PRO A 4 -2.86 -12.00 -0.14
CA PRO A 4 -2.99 -13.26 0.60
C PRO A 4 -2.90 -13.01 2.11
N PRO A 5 -3.70 -13.69 2.96
CA PRO A 5 -3.68 -13.48 4.40
C PRO A 5 -2.29 -13.67 5.00
N GLU A 6 -1.54 -14.68 4.53
CA GLU A 6 -0.15 -14.92 4.94
C GLU A 6 0.76 -13.74 4.61
N THR A 7 0.55 -13.09 3.46
CA THR A 7 1.38 -11.96 3.03
C THR A 7 1.09 -10.73 3.87
N PHE A 8 -0.17 -10.51 4.22
CA PHE A 8 -0.57 -9.45 5.14
C PHE A 8 0.00 -9.69 6.53
N GLU A 9 -0.10 -10.90 7.06
CA GLU A 9 0.45 -11.26 8.37
C GLU A 9 1.97 -11.11 8.41
N ASN A 10 2.66 -11.55 7.36
CA ASN A 10 4.11 -11.34 7.23
C ASN A 10 4.47 -9.85 7.18
N ALA A 11 3.72 -9.04 6.42
CA ALA A 11 3.91 -7.60 6.36
C ALA A 11 3.62 -6.91 7.69
N LYS A 12 2.58 -7.34 8.42
CA LYS A 12 2.26 -6.84 9.75
C LYS A 12 3.39 -7.12 10.74
N ASN A 13 3.95 -8.33 10.69
CA ASN A 13 5.04 -8.74 11.58
C ASN A 13 6.35 -8.00 11.26
N ALA A 14 6.65 -7.73 9.99
CA ALA A 14 7.89 -7.09 9.57
C ALA A 14 7.85 -5.55 9.58
N ALA A 15 6.75 -4.95 9.11
CA ALA A 15 6.62 -3.51 8.93
C ALA A 15 5.71 -2.83 9.97
N GLY A 16 5.00 -3.62 10.78
CA GLY A 16 4.02 -3.15 11.76
C GLY A 16 2.61 -3.01 11.19
N ALA A 17 1.61 -3.15 12.07
CA ALA A 17 0.19 -3.12 11.70
C ALA A 17 -0.24 -1.83 11.01
N GLN A 18 0.29 -0.68 11.45
CA GLN A 18 -0.05 0.62 10.85
C GLN A 18 0.42 0.72 9.39
N LYS A 19 1.66 0.34 9.09
CA LYS A 19 2.20 0.37 7.72
C LYS A 19 1.48 -0.63 6.81
N ALA A 20 1.24 -1.84 7.30
CA ALA A 20 0.50 -2.86 6.54
C ALA A 20 -0.92 -2.41 6.20
N SER A 21 -1.68 -1.90 7.18
CA SER A 21 -3.04 -1.40 6.96
C SER A 21 -3.08 -0.19 6.03
N CYS A 22 -2.11 0.71 6.15
CA CYS A 22 -2.02 1.89 5.28
C CYS A 22 -1.68 1.51 3.83
N ALA A 23 -0.78 0.54 3.63
CA ALA A 23 -0.49 -0.03 2.31
C ALA A 23 -1.75 -0.63 1.66
N THR A 24 -2.55 -1.39 2.44
CA THR A 24 -3.84 -1.92 1.97
C THR A 24 -4.81 -0.81 1.57
N PHE A 25 -4.97 0.23 2.40
CA PHE A 25 -5.84 1.37 2.10
C PHE A 25 -5.41 2.09 0.81
N ILE A 26 -4.12 2.41 0.68
CA ILE A 26 -3.57 3.05 -0.52
C ILE A 26 -3.84 2.21 -1.77
N MET A 27 -3.76 0.88 -1.67
CA MET A 27 -4.08 -0.01 -2.79
C MET A 27 -5.54 0.04 -3.20
N LEU A 28 -6.46 0.05 -2.24
CA LEU A 28 -7.89 0.19 -2.52
C LEU A 28 -8.16 1.51 -3.26
N GLN A 29 -7.48 2.59 -2.87
CA GLN A 29 -7.57 3.89 -3.55
C GLN A 29 -6.93 3.90 -4.94
N LEU A 30 -5.85 3.16 -5.17
CA LEU A 30 -5.19 3.03 -6.47
C LEU A 30 -5.97 2.14 -7.45
N GLY A 31 -6.83 1.26 -6.94
CA GLY A 31 -7.81 0.49 -7.71
C GLY A 31 -7.22 -0.18 -8.97
N LYS A 32 -7.97 -0.12 -10.08
CA LYS A 32 -7.64 -0.74 -11.39
C LYS A 32 -6.30 -0.33 -12.00
N ARG A 33 -5.58 0.65 -11.43
CA ARG A 33 -4.22 1.00 -11.89
C ARG A 33 -3.17 -0.04 -11.50
N THR A 34 -3.47 -0.89 -10.52
CA THR A 34 -2.55 -1.94 -10.04
C THR A 34 -3.00 -3.29 -10.59
N ARG A 35 -2.22 -3.84 -11.55
CA ARG A 35 -2.53 -5.12 -12.20
C ARG A 35 -2.43 -6.31 -11.25
N ASP A 36 -1.55 -6.23 -10.26
CA ASP A 36 -1.37 -7.25 -9.22
C ASP A 36 -1.21 -6.59 -7.84
N PHE A 37 -2.25 -6.72 -7.02
CA PHE A 37 -2.29 -6.15 -5.68
C PHE A 37 -1.32 -6.84 -4.72
N GLY A 38 -1.18 -8.17 -4.81
CA GLY A 38 -0.32 -8.94 -3.91
C GLY A 38 1.16 -8.61 -4.14
N ALA A 39 1.58 -8.56 -5.41
CA ALA A 39 2.96 -8.24 -5.77
C ALA A 39 3.33 -6.79 -5.39
N TYR A 40 2.43 -5.83 -5.62
CA TYR A 40 2.66 -4.46 -5.21
C TYR A 40 2.75 -4.36 -3.69
N PHE A 41 1.88 -5.07 -2.95
CA PHE A 41 1.86 -5.06 -1.49
C PHE A 41 3.13 -5.61 -0.90
N HIS A 42 3.55 -6.77 -1.39
CA HIS A 42 4.82 -7.36 -1.01
C HIS A 42 5.97 -6.38 -1.28
N SER A 43 6.02 -5.73 -2.45
CA SER A 43 7.11 -4.80 -2.82
C SER A 43 7.29 -3.64 -1.84
N ILE A 44 6.19 -3.03 -1.37
CA ILE A 44 6.22 -1.84 -0.51
C ILE A 44 6.23 -2.15 0.99
N THR A 45 5.92 -3.39 1.39
CA THR A 45 5.89 -3.79 2.80
C THR A 45 7.07 -4.68 3.20
N LEU A 46 7.45 -5.62 2.33
CA LEU A 46 8.45 -6.67 2.60
C LEU A 46 9.63 -6.64 1.61
N GLY A 47 9.44 -6.02 0.46
CA GLY A 47 10.39 -6.06 -0.65
C GLY A 47 11.26 -4.81 -0.77
N GLN A 48 11.88 -4.69 -1.94
CA GLN A 48 12.90 -3.68 -2.25
C GLN A 48 12.44 -2.21 -2.08
N ARG A 49 11.13 -1.95 -2.08
CA ARG A 49 10.58 -0.59 -1.94
C ARG A 49 10.11 -0.26 -0.52
N GLN A 50 10.33 -1.14 0.45
CA GLN A 50 9.93 -0.92 1.86
C GLN A 50 10.48 0.39 2.44
N ASN A 51 11.75 0.70 2.16
CA ASN A 51 12.39 1.93 2.65
C ASN A 51 11.90 3.21 1.94
N GLN A 52 11.33 3.07 0.75
CA GLN A 52 10.75 4.17 -0.02
C GLN A 52 9.25 4.33 0.24
N PHE A 53 8.65 3.38 0.96
CA PHE A 53 7.23 3.42 1.30
C PHE A 53 7.01 4.37 2.47
N ASP A 54 6.66 5.60 2.13
CA ASP A 54 6.15 6.62 3.04
C ASP A 54 4.62 6.72 2.90
N PRO A 55 3.85 6.13 3.84
CA PRO A 55 2.41 6.15 3.79
C PRO A 55 1.81 7.56 3.94
N LEU A 56 2.46 8.44 4.70
CA LEU A 56 1.97 9.81 4.94
C LEU A 56 2.14 10.66 3.68
N ALA A 57 3.29 10.58 3.03
CA ALA A 57 3.53 11.26 1.75
C ALA A 57 2.55 10.78 0.66
N LEU A 58 2.25 9.48 0.64
CA LEU A 58 1.27 8.90 -0.29
C LEU A 58 -0.16 9.39 -0.02
N ILE A 59 -0.61 9.38 1.24
CA ILE A 59 -1.93 9.92 1.61
C ILE A 59 -2.03 11.38 1.19
N LYS A 60 -1.01 12.20 1.48
CA LYS A 60 -1.00 13.63 1.09
C LYS A 60 -1.09 13.82 -0.42
N ARG A 61 -0.40 12.98 -1.21
CA ARG A 61 -0.52 12.99 -2.69
C ARG A 61 -1.91 12.58 -3.15
N LEU A 62 -2.53 11.59 -2.51
CA LEU A 62 -3.89 11.14 -2.83
C LEU A 62 -4.91 12.25 -2.56
N SER A 63 -4.82 12.95 -1.42
CA SER A 63 -5.65 14.11 -1.10
C SER A 63 -5.53 15.20 -2.17
N ASN A 64 -4.31 15.62 -2.51
CA ASN A 64 -4.07 16.66 -3.52
C ASN A 64 -4.52 16.25 -4.94
N THR A 65 -4.58 14.96 -5.23
CA THR A 65 -5.05 14.44 -6.52
C THR A 65 -6.58 14.49 -6.57
N HIS A 66 -7.24 14.17 -5.46
CA HIS A 66 -8.69 14.23 -5.36
C HIS A 66 -9.20 15.68 -5.51
N GLU A 67 -8.52 16.66 -4.88
CA GLU A 67 -8.85 18.09 -4.99
C GLU A 67 -8.75 18.67 -6.41
N ARG A 68 -7.94 18.09 -7.30
CA ARG A 68 -7.83 18.55 -8.71
C ARG A 68 -8.89 17.95 -9.64
N THR A 69 -9.68 17.00 -9.15
CA THR A 69 -10.67 16.28 -9.95
C THR A 69 -12.11 16.64 -9.57
N VAL A 70 -12.29 17.55 -8.60
CA VAL A 70 -13.58 18.11 -8.17
C VAL A 70 -13.76 19.55 -8.67
#